data_AF-R4SXW3-F1
#
_entry.id   AF-R4SXW3-F1
#
_cell.length_a   1.000
_cell.length_b   1.000
_cell.length_c   1.000
_cell.angle_alpha   90.00
_cell.angle_beta   90.00
_cell.angle_gamma   90.00
#
_symmetry.space_group_name_H-M   'P 1'
#
loop_
_entity.id
_entity.type
_entity.pdbx_description
1 polymer ?
#
loop_
_entity_poly.entity_id
_entity_poly.type
_entity_poly.pdbx_seq_one_letter_code
_entity_poly.pdbx_strand_id
1 'polypeptide(L)'
;MIQPLQEDGWTVAVTLTPTAGRWLDENGGRAEIEEATGLPVRVEPRTPAETSPHPAPDCYLVAPASANMVAKLAMGIADNQALTQVNEAIGTLNLPVVVFPRVNAAHARHPSWETHINALRRAGVRLVYGDDVWPLHEPRSAPGRELPWSEVLSAVNEAVPLPR
;
A
#
# COMPACT_ATOMS: atom_id res chain seq x y z
N MET A 1 5.98 10.14 -0.22
CA MET A 1 5.59 8.94 -1.00
C MET A 1 5.05 9.33 -2.36
N ILE A 2 4.07 10.24 -2.41
CA ILE A 2 3.44 10.66 -3.67
C ILE A 2 4.44 11.40 -4.58
N GLN A 3 5.11 12.43 -4.06
CA GLN A 3 6.08 13.23 -4.83
C GLN A 3 7.19 12.38 -5.48
N PRO A 4 7.92 11.49 -4.76
CA PRO A 4 8.92 10.64 -5.42
C PRO A 4 8.39 9.77 -6.56
N LEU A 5 7.15 9.26 -6.45
CA LEU A 5 6.52 8.50 -7.54
C LEU A 5 6.18 9.40 -8.73
N GLN A 6 5.67 10.60 -8.47
CA GLN A 6 5.37 11.58 -9.52
C GLN A 6 6.63 12.09 -10.23
N GLU A 7 7.72 12.31 -9.49
CA GLU A 7 9.04 12.67 -10.04
C GLU A 7 9.58 11.58 -10.97
N ASP A 8 9.22 10.33 -10.72
CA ASP A 8 9.55 9.17 -11.56
C ASP A 8 8.51 8.91 -12.68
N GLY A 9 7.55 9.83 -12.87
CA GLY A 9 6.60 9.83 -13.98
C GLY A 9 5.27 9.12 -13.71
N TRP A 10 5.03 8.63 -12.49
CA TRP A 10 3.78 7.97 -12.14
C TRP A 10 2.63 8.95 -11.92
N THR A 11 1.45 8.60 -12.46
CA THR A 11 0.19 9.21 -12.01
C THR A 11 -0.30 8.47 -10.76
N VAL A 12 -0.43 9.17 -9.64
CA VAL A 12 -0.71 8.54 -8.33
C VAL A 12 -2.15 8.80 -7.90
N ALA A 13 -2.96 7.75 -7.88
CA ALA A 13 -4.29 7.73 -7.27
C ALA A 13 -4.23 7.13 -5.86
N VAL A 14 -4.94 7.74 -4.89
CA VAL A 14 -4.87 7.32 -3.48
C VAL A 14 -6.21 6.82 -2.98
N THR A 15 -6.21 5.60 -2.41
CA THR A 15 -7.30 5.06 -1.62
C THR A 15 -6.80 4.81 -0.20
N LEU A 16 -7.53 5.31 0.80
CA LEU A 16 -7.23 5.17 2.21
C LEU A 16 -8.12 4.10 2.84
N THR A 17 -7.61 3.47 3.89
CA THR A 17 -8.48 2.73 4.83
C THR A 17 -9.32 3.71 5.65
N PRO A 18 -10.46 3.30 6.24
CA PRO A 18 -11.26 4.19 7.09
C PRO A 18 -10.47 4.83 8.24
N THR A 19 -9.53 4.09 8.84
CA THR A 19 -8.64 4.62 9.89
C THR A 19 -7.70 5.71 9.35
N ALA A 20 -7.05 5.46 8.20
CA ALA A 20 -6.16 6.44 7.60
C ALA A 20 -6.91 7.68 7.10
N GLY A 21 -8.13 7.50 6.55
CA GLY A 21 -9.03 8.57 6.17
C GLY A 21 -9.30 9.51 7.34
N ARG A 22 -9.78 8.97 8.47
CA ARG A 22 -10.04 9.77 9.67
C ARG A 22 -8.83 10.59 10.13
N TRP A 23 -7.65 9.97 10.21
CA TRP A 23 -6.44 10.66 10.67
C TRP A 23 -5.98 11.77 9.74
N LEU A 24 -6.14 11.57 8.42
CA LEU A 24 -5.76 12.56 7.42
C LEU A 24 -6.79 13.69 7.28
N ASP A 25 -8.07 13.41 7.56
CA ASP A 25 -9.09 14.45 7.66
C ASP A 25 -8.83 15.36 8.87
N GLU A 26 -8.42 14.79 10.02
CA GLU A 26 -8.14 15.55 11.26
C GLU A 26 -6.97 16.55 11.14
N ASN A 27 -6.00 16.29 10.26
CA ASN A 27 -4.81 17.12 10.08
C ASN A 27 -4.74 17.84 8.73
N GLY A 28 -5.78 17.75 7.90
CA GLY A 28 -5.83 18.34 6.57
C GLY A 28 -5.03 17.60 5.50
N GLY A 29 -4.30 16.54 5.86
CA GLY A 29 -3.45 15.78 4.94
C GLY A 29 -4.19 15.14 3.77
N ARG A 30 -5.50 14.91 3.89
CA ARG A 30 -6.30 14.45 2.73
C ARG A 30 -6.36 15.50 1.63
N ALA A 31 -6.63 16.75 1.98
CA ALA A 31 -6.70 17.84 1.00
C ALA A 31 -5.34 18.10 0.35
N GLU A 32 -4.26 18.03 1.14
CA GLU A 32 -2.87 18.14 0.62
C GLU A 32 -2.56 17.05 -0.41
N ILE A 33 -3.04 15.82 -0.17
CA ILE A 33 -2.88 14.72 -1.13
C ILE A 33 -3.67 15.00 -2.41
N GLU A 34 -4.93 15.43 -2.31
CA GLU A 34 -5.77 15.74 -3.48
C GLU A 34 -5.18 16.88 -4.32
N GLU A 35 -4.64 17.91 -3.68
CA GLU A 35 -3.95 19.01 -4.34
C GLU A 35 -2.68 18.52 -5.05
N ALA A 36 -1.87 17.69 -4.37
CA ALA A 36 -0.62 17.17 -4.94
C ALA A 36 -0.84 16.21 -6.11
N THR A 37 -1.88 15.36 -6.06
CA THR A 37 -2.15 14.37 -7.12
C THR A 37 -3.04 14.91 -8.23
N GLY A 38 -3.83 15.97 -7.97
CA GLY A 38 -4.91 16.40 -8.84
C GLY A 38 -6.06 15.39 -8.96
N LEU A 39 -6.10 14.37 -8.09
CA LEU A 39 -7.08 13.29 -8.09
C LEU A 39 -7.76 13.19 -6.72
N PRO A 40 -9.07 12.90 -6.66
CA PRO A 40 -9.77 12.77 -5.39
C PRO A 40 -9.25 11.57 -4.59
N VAL A 41 -9.11 11.73 -3.28
CA VAL A 41 -8.73 10.65 -2.38
C VAL A 41 -9.97 9.87 -2.02
N ARG A 42 -9.90 8.54 -2.14
CA ARG A 42 -11.03 7.64 -1.83
C ARG A 42 -10.87 7.03 -0.45
N VAL A 43 -12.00 6.88 0.25
CA VAL A 43 -12.09 6.12 1.51
C VAL A 43 -13.20 5.09 1.38
N GLU A 44 -14.37 5.55 0.92
CA GLU A 44 -15.56 4.73 0.72
C GLU A 44 -15.63 4.14 -0.69
N PRO A 45 -16.34 3.00 -0.86
CA PRO A 45 -16.68 2.50 -2.17
C PRO A 45 -17.58 3.49 -2.91
N ARG A 46 -17.47 3.47 -4.23
CA ARG A 46 -18.42 4.18 -5.09
C ARG A 46 -19.75 3.41 -5.12
N THR A 47 -20.85 4.13 -5.33
CA THR A 47 -22.11 3.49 -5.68
C THR A 47 -22.08 2.96 -7.11
N PRO A 48 -22.96 2.01 -7.49
CA PRO A 48 -23.01 1.51 -8.87
C PRO A 48 -23.27 2.58 -9.95
N ALA A 49 -23.88 3.71 -9.59
CA ALA A 49 -24.20 4.80 -10.50
C ALA A 49 -23.04 5.80 -10.69
N GLU A 50 -22.07 5.82 -9.77
CA GLU A 50 -20.93 6.73 -9.82
C GLU A 50 -19.83 6.18 -10.73
N THR A 51 -19.17 7.05 -11.50
CA THR A 51 -18.01 6.64 -12.32
C THR A 51 -16.75 6.55 -11.45
N SER A 52 -15.81 5.67 -11.80
CA SER A 52 -14.50 5.67 -11.15
C SER A 52 -13.81 7.01 -11.38
N PRO A 53 -13.35 7.71 -10.32
CA PRO A 53 -12.64 8.97 -10.49
C PRO A 53 -11.15 8.76 -10.82
N HIS A 54 -10.67 7.52 -10.74
CA HIS A 54 -9.27 7.16 -10.97
C HIS A 54 -9.12 6.48 -12.35
N PRO A 55 -7.99 6.71 -13.04
CA PRO A 55 -7.63 5.94 -14.23
C PRO A 55 -7.46 4.45 -13.87
N ALA A 56 -7.45 3.59 -14.90
CA ALA A 56 -7.11 2.19 -14.70
C ALA A 56 -5.67 2.09 -14.16
N PRO A 57 -5.43 1.36 -13.06
CA PRO A 57 -4.09 1.25 -12.48
C PRO A 57 -3.23 0.25 -13.27
N ASP A 58 -1.97 0.58 -13.49
CA ASP A 58 -0.96 -0.36 -14.00
C ASP A 58 -0.40 -1.26 -12.88
N CYS A 59 -0.47 -0.82 -11.62
CA CYS A 59 -0.15 -1.61 -10.43
C CYS A 59 -0.82 -1.04 -9.18
N TYR A 60 -0.75 -1.80 -8.08
CA TYR A 60 -1.10 -1.33 -6.75
C TYR A 60 0.11 -1.28 -5.82
N LEU A 61 0.26 -0.19 -5.09
CA LEU A 61 1.21 -0.05 -3.98
C LEU A 61 0.45 0.10 -2.66
N VAL A 62 0.68 -0.82 -1.71
CA VAL A 62 0.21 -0.68 -0.32
C VAL A 62 1.37 -0.24 0.55
N ALA A 63 1.44 1.05 0.84
CA ALA A 63 2.49 1.63 1.66
C ALA A 63 1.95 2.78 2.54
N PRO A 64 2.25 2.78 3.85
CA PRO A 64 2.65 1.62 4.63
C PRO A 64 1.48 0.61 4.80
N ALA A 65 1.78 -0.68 4.81
CA ALA A 65 0.86 -1.72 5.24
C ALA A 65 1.05 -2.00 6.74
N SER A 66 -0.02 -1.89 7.52
CA SER A 66 -0.02 -2.33 8.92
C SER A 66 -0.06 -3.86 9.03
N ALA A 67 0.24 -4.40 10.21
CA ALA A 67 0.12 -5.85 10.44
C ALA A 67 -1.31 -6.36 10.17
N ASN A 68 -2.33 -5.55 10.48
CA ASN A 68 -3.73 -5.85 10.18
C ASN A 68 -4.00 -5.87 8.66
N MET A 69 -3.46 -4.92 7.90
CA MET A 69 -3.59 -4.90 6.44
C MET A 69 -2.96 -6.17 5.82
N VAL A 70 -1.75 -6.53 6.26
CA VAL A 70 -1.04 -7.73 5.79
C VAL A 70 -1.84 -9.01 6.09
N ALA A 71 -2.34 -9.15 7.31
CA ALA A 71 -3.14 -10.32 7.70
C ALA A 71 -4.42 -10.43 6.86
N LYS A 72 -5.14 -9.31 6.65
CA LYS A 72 -6.39 -9.30 5.88
C LYS A 72 -6.16 -9.64 4.41
N LEU A 73 -5.13 -9.06 3.78
CA LEU A 73 -4.76 -9.40 2.40
C LEU A 73 -4.38 -10.88 2.26
N ALA A 74 -3.57 -11.40 3.20
CA ALA A 74 -3.16 -12.80 3.18
C ALA A 74 -4.33 -13.79 3.31
N MET A 75 -5.44 -13.37 3.91
CA MET A 75 -6.66 -14.16 4.10
C MET A 75 -7.78 -13.83 3.11
N GLY A 76 -7.56 -12.91 2.16
CA GLY A 76 -8.60 -12.49 1.20
C GLY A 76 -9.74 -11.67 1.81
N ILE A 77 -9.54 -11.03 2.97
CA ILE A 77 -10.56 -10.22 3.64
C ILE A 77 -10.64 -8.85 2.96
N ALA A 78 -11.84 -8.52 2.47
CA ALA A 78 -12.15 -7.30 1.71
C ALA A 78 -13.21 -6.43 2.41
N ASP A 79 -12.94 -6.04 3.66
CA ASP A 79 -13.94 -5.32 4.51
C ASP A 79 -13.89 -3.79 4.42
N ASN A 80 -13.13 -3.24 3.48
CA ASN A 80 -13.13 -1.82 3.12
C ASN A 80 -12.61 -1.63 1.69
N GLN A 81 -12.85 -0.46 1.12
CA GLN A 81 -12.52 -0.16 -0.29
C GLN A 81 -11.05 -0.41 -0.65
N ALA A 82 -10.11 -0.07 0.22
CA ALA A 82 -8.69 -0.29 -0.03
C ALA A 82 -8.37 -1.79 -0.12
N LEU A 83 -8.88 -2.60 0.81
CA LEU A 83 -8.70 -4.06 0.77
C LEU A 83 -9.41 -4.70 -0.42
N THR A 84 -10.62 -4.25 -0.77
CA THR A 84 -11.35 -4.80 -1.93
C THR A 84 -10.53 -4.66 -3.21
N GLN A 85 -10.04 -3.46 -3.51
CA GLN A 85 -9.26 -3.23 -4.74
C GLN A 85 -7.96 -4.03 -4.77
N VAL A 86 -7.24 -4.09 -3.64
CA VAL A 86 -5.96 -4.81 -3.60
C VAL A 86 -6.17 -6.32 -3.68
N ASN A 87 -7.19 -6.88 -3.02
CA ASN A 87 -7.51 -8.31 -3.15
C ASN A 87 -7.91 -8.69 -4.59
N GLU A 88 -8.73 -7.86 -5.25
CA GLU A 88 -9.06 -8.04 -6.67
C GLU A 88 -7.79 -8.00 -7.54
N ALA A 89 -6.90 -7.05 -7.29
CA ALA A 89 -5.63 -6.93 -8.02
C ALA A 89 -4.73 -8.16 -7.85
N ILE A 90 -4.62 -8.71 -6.64
CA ILE A 90 -3.86 -9.94 -6.38
C ILE A 90 -4.36 -11.11 -7.25
N GLY A 91 -5.68 -11.18 -7.49
CA GLY A 91 -6.29 -12.21 -8.34
C GLY A 91 -6.28 -11.89 -9.84
N THR A 92 -5.85 -10.69 -10.25
CA THR A 92 -5.94 -10.21 -11.63
C THR A 92 -4.63 -10.48 -12.37
N LEU A 93 -4.71 -11.12 -13.55
CA LEU A 93 -3.53 -11.38 -14.38
C LEU A 93 -2.92 -10.06 -14.86
N ASN A 94 -1.58 -9.97 -14.80
CA ASN A 94 -0.80 -8.81 -15.25
C ASN A 94 -1.09 -7.50 -14.53
N LEU A 95 -1.60 -7.55 -13.28
CA LEU A 95 -1.78 -6.37 -12.43
C LEU A 95 -0.94 -6.52 -11.15
N PRO A 96 0.33 -6.07 -11.16
CA PRO A 96 1.23 -6.28 -10.05
C PRO A 96 0.78 -5.59 -8.76
N VAL A 97 1.05 -6.24 -7.63
CA VAL A 97 0.79 -5.69 -6.30
C VAL A 97 2.10 -5.66 -5.51
N VAL A 98 2.48 -4.46 -5.09
CA VAL A 98 3.62 -4.19 -4.21
C VAL A 98 3.11 -3.84 -2.82
N VAL A 99 3.67 -4.46 -1.79
CA VAL A 99 3.30 -4.21 -0.40
C VAL A 99 4.55 -3.90 0.42
N PHE A 100 4.53 -2.77 1.13
CA PHE A 100 5.56 -2.38 2.09
C PHE A 100 4.99 -2.47 3.52
N PRO A 101 5.23 -3.57 4.26
CA PRO A 101 4.83 -3.69 5.65
C PRO A 101 5.66 -2.75 6.54
N ARG A 102 4.98 -1.82 7.22
CA ARG A 102 5.60 -0.98 8.27
C ARG A 102 5.15 -1.47 9.63
N VAL A 103 5.93 -2.38 10.20
CA VAL A 103 5.63 -3.05 11.46
C VAL A 103 6.77 -2.94 12.46
N ASN A 104 6.51 -3.28 13.73
CA ASN A 104 7.51 -3.40 14.78
C ASN A 104 7.84 -4.89 15.00
N ALA A 105 8.89 -5.16 15.77
CA ALA A 105 9.37 -6.51 16.05
C ALA A 105 8.31 -7.38 16.75
N ALA A 106 7.45 -6.79 17.59
CA ALA A 106 6.38 -7.54 18.25
C ALA A 106 5.32 -8.06 17.27
N HIS A 107 4.96 -7.29 16.24
CA HIS A 107 4.07 -7.77 15.18
C HIS A 107 4.71 -8.92 14.39
N ALA A 108 6.00 -8.81 14.05
CA ALA A 108 6.71 -9.84 13.30
C ALA A 108 6.92 -11.14 14.09
N ARG A 109 7.03 -11.06 15.42
CA ARG A 109 7.08 -12.23 16.31
C ARG A 109 5.74 -12.95 16.49
N HIS A 110 4.64 -12.38 16.00
CA HIS A 110 3.35 -13.06 16.08
C HIS A 110 3.40 -14.37 15.29
N PRO A 111 2.92 -15.52 15.83
CA PRO A 111 3.06 -16.82 15.18
C PRO A 111 2.51 -16.89 13.75
N SER A 112 1.45 -16.14 13.46
CA SER A 112 0.85 -16.09 12.12
C SER A 112 1.59 -15.19 11.11
N TRP A 113 2.55 -14.37 11.54
CA TRP A 113 3.18 -13.37 10.68
C TRP A 113 3.84 -14.00 9.46
N GLU A 114 4.73 -14.98 9.67
CA GLU A 114 5.39 -15.70 8.60
C GLU A 114 4.39 -16.41 7.67
N THR A 115 3.30 -16.94 8.22
CA THR A 115 2.22 -17.54 7.42
C THR A 115 1.58 -16.50 6.49
N HIS A 116 1.30 -15.30 6.98
CA HIS A 116 0.71 -14.22 6.18
C HIS A 116 1.67 -13.74 5.09
N ILE A 117 2.93 -13.48 5.45
CA ILE A 117 3.98 -13.07 4.52
C ILE A 117 4.15 -14.11 3.41
N ASN A 118 4.24 -15.38 3.76
CA ASN A 118 4.40 -16.45 2.78
C ASN A 118 3.15 -16.67 1.92
N ALA A 119 1.95 -16.42 2.45
CA ALA A 119 0.73 -16.45 1.65
C ALA A 119 0.74 -15.35 0.57
N LEU A 120 1.11 -14.12 0.93
CA LEU A 120 1.24 -13.02 -0.04
C LEU A 120 2.31 -13.31 -1.10
N ARG A 121 3.49 -13.82 -0.69
CA ARG A 121 4.54 -14.24 -1.65
C ARG A 121 4.02 -15.28 -2.64
N ARG A 122 3.32 -16.32 -2.15
CA ARG A 122 2.74 -17.36 -3.01
C ARG A 122 1.68 -16.82 -3.97
N ALA A 123 0.98 -15.75 -3.58
CA ALA A 123 0.02 -15.05 -4.42
C ALA A 123 0.68 -14.08 -5.43
N GLY A 124 2.02 -14.05 -5.53
CA GLY A 124 2.73 -13.18 -6.47
C GLY A 124 2.87 -11.72 -6.00
N VAL A 125 2.51 -11.41 -4.76
CA VAL A 125 2.71 -10.07 -4.20
C VAL A 125 4.20 -9.81 -4.00
N ARG A 126 4.68 -8.69 -4.53
CA ARG A 126 6.05 -8.22 -4.28
C ARG A 126 6.11 -7.52 -2.93
N LEU A 127 6.81 -8.13 -1.98
CA LEU A 127 7.00 -7.60 -0.64
C LEU A 127 8.29 -6.80 -0.56
N VAL A 128 8.18 -5.53 -0.18
CA VAL A 128 9.30 -4.67 0.24
C VAL A 128 9.51 -4.92 1.72
N TYR A 129 10.22 -6.01 2.05
CA TYR A 129 10.33 -6.54 3.41
C TYR A 129 11.62 -7.32 3.62
N GLY A 130 12.33 -7.02 4.71
CA GLY A 130 13.61 -7.62 5.09
C GLY A 130 14.34 -6.69 6.05
N ASP A 131 15.27 -7.23 6.85
CA ASP A 131 16.06 -6.42 7.80
C ASP A 131 16.98 -5.42 7.09
N ASP A 132 17.35 -5.70 5.84
CA ASP A 132 18.13 -4.85 4.93
C ASP A 132 17.32 -3.69 4.33
N VAL A 133 15.99 -3.83 4.29
CA VAL A 133 15.06 -2.81 3.75
C VAL A 133 14.45 -1.97 4.87
N TRP A 134 13.94 -2.62 5.92
CA TRP A 134 13.33 -1.98 7.07
C TRP A 134 13.62 -2.81 8.33
N PRO A 135 14.68 -2.46 9.10
CA PRO A 135 14.99 -3.13 10.35
C PRO A 135 13.80 -3.10 11.31
N LEU A 136 13.52 -4.25 11.93
CA LEU A 136 12.45 -4.33 12.91
C LEU A 136 12.88 -3.70 14.24
N HIS A 137 12.13 -2.69 14.67
CA HIS A 137 12.35 -2.02 15.95
C HIS A 137 11.41 -2.56 17.03
N GLU A 138 11.87 -2.56 18.28
CA GLU A 138 11.00 -2.88 19.41
C GLU A 138 9.85 -1.87 19.55
N PRO A 139 8.71 -2.28 20.13
CA PRO A 139 7.62 -1.34 20.41
C PRO A 139 8.11 -0.14 21.21
N ARG A 140 7.72 1.06 20.80
CA ARG A 140 8.09 2.35 21.43
C ARG A 140 9.56 2.77 21.28
N SER A 141 10.40 2.01 20.57
CA SER A 141 11.76 2.45 20.19
C SER A 141 11.78 3.00 18.75
N ALA A 142 10.75 3.79 18.40
CA ALA A 142 10.40 4.11 17.02
C ALA A 142 11.62 4.57 16.20
N PRO A 143 11.82 4.04 14.98
CA PRO A 143 12.79 4.62 14.07
C PRO A 143 12.38 6.07 13.73
N GLY A 144 13.34 6.81 13.17
CA GLY A 144 13.07 8.12 12.60
C GLY A 144 11.96 8.09 11.54
N ARG A 145 11.64 9.28 11.00
CA ARG A 145 10.61 9.43 9.95
C ARG A 145 11.05 8.94 8.56
N GLU A 146 12.32 8.63 8.39
CA GLU A 146 12.87 8.16 7.13
C GLU A 146 12.32 6.78 6.80
N LEU A 147 11.93 6.59 5.54
CA LEU A 147 11.30 5.38 5.03
C LEU A 147 12.09 4.93 3.79
N PRO A 148 12.15 3.62 3.49
CA PRO A 148 13.01 3.07 2.45
C PRO A 148 12.40 3.30 1.06
N TRP A 149 12.28 4.57 0.66
CA TRP A 149 11.55 4.95 -0.55
C TRP A 149 12.24 4.53 -1.83
N SER A 150 13.58 4.47 -1.86
CA SER A 150 14.32 3.91 -2.98
C SER A 150 13.91 2.47 -3.26
N GLU A 151 13.79 1.66 -2.20
CA GLU A 151 13.40 0.25 -2.31
C GLU A 151 11.95 0.10 -2.76
N VAL A 152 11.04 0.94 -2.24
CA VAL A 152 9.64 0.94 -2.66
C VAL A 152 9.51 1.33 -4.14
N LEU A 153 10.22 2.38 -4.57
CA LEU A 153 10.19 2.84 -5.97
C LEU A 153 10.80 1.80 -6.91
N SER A 154 11.95 1.21 -6.55
CA SER A 154 12.57 0.13 -7.33
C SER A 154 11.62 -1.05 -7.48
N ALA A 155 10.95 -1.45 -6.40
CA ALA A 155 9.99 -2.55 -6.42
C ALA A 155 8.80 -2.29 -7.36
N VAL A 156 8.30 -1.04 -7.42
CA VAL A 156 7.24 -0.62 -8.35
C VAL A 156 7.74 -0.64 -9.80
N ASN A 157 8.89 -0.03 -10.08
CA ASN A 157 9.43 0.07 -11.44
C ASN A 157 9.86 -1.28 -12.04
N GLU A 158 10.34 -2.18 -11.20
CA GLU A 158 10.61 -3.55 -11.63
C GLU A 158 9.31 -4.35 -11.86
N ALA A 159 8.21 -3.99 -11.19
CA ALA A 159 6.94 -4.71 -11.30
C ALA A 159 6.18 -4.30 -12.56
N VAL A 160 6.28 -3.02 -12.93
CA VAL A 160 5.75 -2.46 -14.17
C VAL A 160 6.92 -1.85 -14.95
N PRO A 161 7.55 -2.62 -15.83
CA PRO A 161 8.57 -2.06 -16.72
C PRO A 161 7.88 -1.00 -17.59
N LEU A 162 8.27 0.27 -17.44
CA LEU A 162 7.86 1.31 -18.37
C LEU A 162 8.19 0.86 -19.80
N PRO A 163 7.32 1.11 -20.79
CA PRO A 163 7.71 0.92 -22.18
C PRO A 163 8.98 1.73 -22.43
N ARG A 164 10.08 1.03 -22.71
CA ARG A 164 11.38 1.63 -23.02
C ARG A 164 11.34 2.38 -24.33
#